data_AF-A0A937ALG1-F1
#
_entry.id   AF-A0A937ALG1-F1
#
_cell.length_a   1.000
_cell.length_b   1.000
_cell.length_c   1.000
_cell.angle_alpha   90.00
_cell.angle_beta   90.00
_cell.angle_gamma   90.00
#
_symmetry.space_group_name_H-M   'P 1'
#
loop_
_entity.id
_entity.type
_entity.pdbx_description
1 polymer ?
#
loop_
_entity_poly.entity_id
_entity_poly.type
_entity_poly.pdbx_seq_one_letter_code
_entity_poly.pdbx_strand_id
1 'polypeptide(L)'
;MKNNFEERKARRIENAKQMAQKNKTHSDQLHTKAKQMSAVIPFGQPILVGHHSEKSDRRFRDKIHNTFGKSFEAAEKADYYTEKVKTIENNTAISSDDPNAITKLKDKLNNLEKLQSFMKASNKCIRTKNKEAFLKLEYGTDETWLKLNTPDCLNRLGFPQYALTNNAANMRRIKERILQLEKLESQSTKEITVGEYRIVANVEANRVQIFFPEKPEQSMRNQLKQNGFRWTPSEGTWQRHLSSHAFRIAQEILQASIKIS
;
A
#
# COMPACT_ATOMS: atom_id res chain seq x y z
N MET A 1 -12.64 -3.05 4.81
CA MET A 1 -13.30 -4.37 4.86
C MET A 1 -13.52 -4.80 3.44
N LYS A 2 -13.86 -6.08 3.22
CA LYS A 2 -14.08 -6.59 1.86
C LYS A 2 -15.15 -5.78 1.10
N ASN A 3 -16.23 -5.47 1.80
CA ASN A 3 -17.42 -4.81 1.23
C ASN A 3 -17.19 -3.34 0.80
N ASN A 4 -16.16 -2.66 1.32
CA ASN A 4 -15.87 -1.26 0.99
C ASN A 4 -14.44 -1.04 0.49
N PHE A 5 -13.83 -2.07 -0.09
CA PHE A 5 -12.43 -2.03 -0.52
C PHE A 5 -12.19 -0.93 -1.56
N GLU A 6 -12.99 -0.90 -2.63
CA GLU A 6 -12.85 0.07 -3.72
C GLU A 6 -13.17 1.49 -3.26
N GLU A 7 -14.25 1.68 -2.50
CA GLU A 7 -14.60 2.99 -1.91
C GLU A 7 -13.49 3.53 -1.02
N ARG A 8 -12.86 2.68 -0.21
CA ARG A 8 -11.72 3.07 0.63
C ARG A 8 -10.51 3.46 -0.21
N LYS A 9 -10.24 2.74 -1.30
CA LYS A 9 -9.15 3.05 -2.21
C LYS A 9 -9.41 4.40 -2.88
N ALA A 10 -10.61 4.60 -3.43
CA ALA A 10 -11.05 5.86 -4.03
C ALA A 10 -10.94 7.04 -3.06
N ARG A 11 -11.49 6.91 -1.85
CA ARG A 11 -11.41 7.96 -0.81
C ARG A 11 -9.97 8.30 -0.43
N ARG A 12 -9.06 7.31 -0.37
CA ARG A 12 -7.64 7.58 -0.08
C ARG A 12 -6.97 8.37 -1.21
N ILE A 13 -7.29 8.05 -2.46
CA ILE A 13 -6.79 8.76 -3.64
C ILE A 13 -7.34 10.19 -3.63
N GLU A 14 -8.64 10.35 -3.44
CA GLU A 14 -9.31 11.66 -3.42
C GLU A 14 -8.76 12.55 -2.31
N ASN A 15 -8.67 12.04 -1.09
CA ASN A 15 -8.08 12.78 0.03
C ASN A 15 -6.63 13.20 -0.28
N ALA A 16 -5.83 12.33 -0.90
CA ALA A 16 -4.46 12.67 -1.28
C ALA A 16 -4.43 13.74 -2.39
N LYS A 17 -5.32 13.66 -3.40
CA LYS A 17 -5.46 14.68 -4.45
C LYS A 17 -5.86 16.04 -3.86
N GLN A 18 -6.84 16.07 -2.96
CA GLN A 18 -7.26 17.27 -2.25
C GLN A 18 -6.11 17.87 -1.42
N MET A 19 -5.34 17.04 -0.70
CA MET A 19 -4.17 17.52 0.04
C MET A 19 -3.07 18.05 -0.87
N ALA A 20 -2.80 17.42 -2.01
CA ALA A 20 -1.84 17.92 -2.99
C ALA A 20 -2.24 19.31 -3.49
N GLN A 21 -3.50 19.48 -3.92
CA GLN A 21 -4.02 20.75 -4.42
C GLN A 21 -4.03 21.83 -3.34
N LYS A 22 -4.45 21.49 -2.11
CA LYS A 22 -4.44 22.42 -0.97
C LYS A 22 -3.03 22.91 -0.65
N ASN A 23 -2.03 22.02 -0.63
CA ASN A 23 -0.66 22.42 -0.35
C ASN A 23 -0.03 23.20 -1.51
N LYS A 24 -0.38 22.87 -2.76
CA LYS A 24 0.05 23.63 -3.94
C LYS A 24 -0.48 25.07 -3.90
N THR A 25 -1.79 25.24 -3.72
CA THR A 25 -2.41 26.57 -3.60
C THR A 25 -1.83 27.37 -2.44
N HIS A 26 -1.56 26.71 -1.30
CA HIS A 26 -0.89 27.36 -0.16
C HIS A 26 0.54 27.80 -0.48
N SER A 27 1.31 26.96 -1.19
CA SER A 27 2.65 27.29 -1.67
C SER A 27 2.61 28.52 -2.60
N ASP A 28 1.73 28.51 -3.60
CA ASP A 28 1.59 29.60 -4.57
C ASP A 28 1.24 30.94 -3.88
N GLN A 29 0.34 30.89 -2.90
CA GLN A 29 -0.03 32.07 -2.08
C GLN A 29 1.15 32.61 -1.27
N LEU A 30 1.89 31.73 -0.58
CA LEU A 30 3.05 32.13 0.21
C LEU A 30 4.18 32.66 -0.68
N HIS A 31 4.42 32.03 -1.82
CA HIS A 31 5.42 32.45 -2.80
C HIS A 31 5.07 33.83 -3.36
N THR A 32 3.82 34.03 -3.76
CA THR A 32 3.33 35.34 -4.24
C THR A 32 3.48 36.42 -3.18
N LYS A 33 3.13 36.11 -1.92
CA LYS A 33 3.29 37.02 -0.79
C LYS A 33 4.76 37.38 -0.55
N ALA A 34 5.65 36.40 -0.54
CA ALA A 34 7.08 36.63 -0.34
C ALA A 34 7.66 37.48 -1.49
N LYS A 35 7.22 37.25 -2.74
CA LYS A 35 7.57 38.07 -3.90
C LYS A 35 7.09 39.51 -3.76
N GLN A 36 5.85 39.73 -3.31
CA GLN A 36 5.31 41.07 -3.05
C GLN A 36 6.09 41.79 -1.94
N MET A 37 6.45 41.09 -0.86
CA MET A 37 7.28 41.66 0.21
C MET A 37 8.67 42.02 -0.29
N SER A 38 9.29 41.16 -1.12
CA SER A 38 10.60 41.40 -1.71
C SER A 38 10.61 42.58 -2.66
N ALA A 39 9.52 42.83 -3.38
CA ALA A 39 9.42 43.92 -4.35
C ALA A 39 9.52 45.32 -3.72
N VAL A 40 9.31 45.43 -2.40
CA VAL A 40 9.48 46.69 -1.65
C VAL A 40 10.95 47.08 -1.53
N ILE A 41 11.88 46.13 -1.66
CA ILE A 41 13.33 46.36 -1.58
C ILE A 41 13.87 46.54 -3.01
N PRO A 42 14.34 47.74 -3.40
CA PRO A 42 15.05 47.95 -4.65
C PRO A 42 16.18 46.94 -4.84
N PHE A 43 16.31 46.45 -6.07
CA PHE A 43 17.35 45.49 -6.42
C PHE A 43 18.75 46.10 -6.17
N GLY A 44 19.59 45.35 -5.47
CA GLY A 44 20.96 45.77 -5.13
C GLY A 44 21.08 46.69 -3.92
N GLN A 45 19.99 47.06 -3.22
CA GLN A 45 20.08 47.89 -2.02
C GLN A 45 20.80 47.15 -0.86
N PRO A 46 21.96 47.64 -0.39
CA PRO A 46 22.69 47.03 0.72
C PRO A 46 21.99 47.32 2.06
N ILE A 47 22.28 46.47 3.06
CA ILE A 47 21.88 46.74 4.45
C ILE A 47 22.76 47.86 4.99
N LEU A 48 22.15 48.94 5.50
CA LEU A 48 22.85 50.08 6.09
C LEU A 48 23.31 49.73 7.51
N VAL A 49 24.54 49.22 7.64
CA VAL A 49 25.12 48.82 8.94
C VAL A 49 25.36 50.05 9.82
N GLY A 50 24.90 50.00 11.08
CA GLY A 50 25.02 51.11 12.05
C GLY A 50 23.92 52.17 11.96
N HIS A 51 23.02 52.09 10.97
CA HIS A 51 21.88 53.01 10.84
C HIS A 51 20.71 52.59 11.74
N HIS A 52 19.87 53.54 12.19
CA HIS A 52 18.74 53.26 13.07
C HIS A 52 17.71 52.27 12.48
N SER A 53 17.68 52.12 11.15
CA SER A 53 16.79 51.20 10.42
C SER A 53 17.36 49.79 10.25
N GLU A 54 18.65 49.55 10.53
CA GLU A 54 19.35 48.29 10.25
C GLU A 54 18.58 47.07 10.82
N LYS A 55 18.19 47.16 12.09
CA LYS A 55 17.53 46.06 12.80
C LYS A 55 16.18 45.71 12.19
N SER A 56 15.44 46.72 11.71
CA SER A 56 14.14 46.54 11.06
C SER A 56 14.30 45.90 9.68
N ASP A 57 15.29 46.38 8.93
CA ASP A 57 15.63 45.96 7.58
C ASP A 57 16.06 44.48 7.52
N ARG A 58 16.91 44.06 8.47
CA ARG A 58 17.30 42.65 8.66
C ARG A 58 16.09 41.77 8.95
N ARG A 59 15.27 42.15 9.94
CA ARG A 59 14.05 41.40 10.31
C ARG A 59 13.07 41.27 9.15
N PHE A 60 12.96 42.29 8.31
CA PHE A 60 12.09 42.26 7.14
C PHE A 60 12.61 41.27 6.08
N ARG A 61 13.91 41.30 5.76
CA ARG A 61 14.55 40.30 4.88
C ARG A 61 14.43 38.88 5.44
N ASP A 62 14.62 38.69 6.74
CA ASP A 62 14.43 37.39 7.40
C ASP A 62 12.98 36.91 7.26
N LYS A 63 11.99 37.81 7.40
CA LYS A 63 10.58 37.46 7.20
C LYS A 63 10.30 37.04 5.75
N ILE A 64 10.89 37.71 4.75
CA ILE A 64 10.80 37.31 3.34
C ILE A 64 11.37 35.90 3.16
N HIS A 65 12.58 35.68 3.65
CA HIS A 65 13.27 34.38 3.56
C HIS A 65 12.44 33.26 4.21
N ASN A 66 11.97 33.47 5.42
CA ASN A 66 11.11 32.52 6.13
C ASN A 66 9.78 32.26 5.41
N THR A 67 9.22 33.26 4.73
CA THR A 67 7.98 33.09 3.95
C THR A 67 8.23 32.27 2.69
N PHE A 68 9.36 32.48 2.00
CA PHE A 68 9.79 31.59 0.92
C PHE A 68 10.05 30.17 1.41
N GLY A 69 10.74 29.99 2.54
CA GLY A 69 10.96 28.66 3.14
C GLY A 69 9.65 27.90 3.35
N LYS A 70 8.65 28.55 3.95
CA LYS A 70 7.31 27.96 4.12
C LYS A 70 6.62 27.62 2.79
N SER A 71 6.84 28.43 1.74
CA SER A 71 6.29 28.14 0.40
C SER A 71 6.90 26.88 -0.19
N PHE A 72 8.21 26.67 -0.03
CA PHE A 72 8.89 25.46 -0.51
C PHE A 72 8.49 24.23 0.28
N GLU A 73 8.39 24.33 1.61
CA GLU A 73 7.86 23.24 2.44
C GLU A 73 6.43 22.81 2.03
N ALA A 74 5.58 23.78 1.67
CA ALA A 74 4.24 23.48 1.16
C ALA A 74 4.29 22.84 -0.24
N ALA A 75 5.22 23.26 -1.11
CA ALA A 75 5.42 22.63 -2.41
C ALA A 75 5.87 21.17 -2.27
N GLU A 76 6.87 20.89 -1.42
CA GLU A 76 7.34 19.53 -1.13
C GLU A 76 6.21 18.64 -0.59
N LYS A 77 5.34 19.19 0.28
CA LYS A 77 4.14 18.47 0.74
C LYS A 77 3.18 18.17 -0.41
N ALA A 78 2.99 19.12 -1.33
CA ALA A 78 2.15 18.89 -2.50
C ALA A 78 2.71 17.73 -3.34
N ASP A 79 4.01 17.76 -3.64
CA ASP A 79 4.70 16.72 -4.40
C ASP A 79 4.61 15.37 -3.71
N TYR A 80 4.83 15.31 -2.39
CA TYR A 80 4.64 14.09 -1.60
C TYR A 80 3.24 13.48 -1.80
N TYR A 81 2.18 14.28 -1.76
CA TYR A 81 0.82 13.77 -1.96
C TYR A 81 0.56 13.36 -3.41
N THR A 82 1.18 14.02 -4.41
CA THR A 82 1.09 13.57 -5.80
C THR A 82 1.77 12.20 -6.01
N GLU A 83 2.96 12.00 -5.44
CA GLU A 83 3.65 10.71 -5.47
C GLU A 83 2.89 9.63 -4.70
N LYS A 84 2.24 10.01 -3.60
CA LYS A 84 1.34 9.11 -2.86
C LYS A 84 0.16 8.65 -3.71
N VAL A 85 -0.42 9.52 -4.53
CA VAL A 85 -1.48 9.14 -5.48
C VAL A 85 -0.95 8.13 -6.49
N LYS A 86 0.19 8.42 -7.15
CA LYS A 86 0.83 7.50 -8.10
C LYS A 86 1.12 6.14 -7.47
N THR A 87 1.61 6.14 -6.23
CA THR A 87 1.90 4.92 -5.47
C THR A 87 0.64 4.09 -5.22
N ILE A 88 -0.49 4.72 -4.89
CA ILE A 88 -1.76 4.01 -4.66
C ILE A 88 -2.35 3.49 -5.98
N GLU A 89 -2.26 4.26 -7.07
CA GLU A 89 -2.77 3.90 -8.39
C GLU A 89 -1.95 2.75 -9.00
N ASN A 90 -0.62 2.82 -8.94
CA ASN A 90 0.30 1.82 -9.49
C ASN A 90 0.50 0.58 -8.60
N ASN A 91 -0.14 0.52 -7.43
CA ASN A 91 0.02 -0.62 -6.54
C ASN A 91 -0.63 -1.89 -7.14
N THR A 92 0.21 -2.82 -7.57
CA THR A 92 -0.20 -4.12 -8.14
C THR A 92 -0.37 -5.22 -7.09
N ALA A 93 -0.18 -4.92 -5.80
CA ALA A 93 -0.37 -5.89 -4.73
C ALA A 93 -1.86 -6.25 -4.58
N ILE A 94 -2.18 -7.54 -4.76
CA ILE A 94 -3.53 -8.06 -4.56
C ILE A 94 -3.77 -8.19 -3.06
N SER A 95 -4.74 -7.47 -2.51
CA SER A 95 -5.13 -7.53 -1.10
C SER A 95 -6.09 -8.69 -0.84
N SER A 96 -6.06 -9.29 0.35
CA SER A 96 -7.08 -10.28 0.76
C SER A 96 -8.43 -9.64 1.11
N ASP A 97 -8.47 -8.32 1.30
CA ASP A 97 -9.71 -7.57 1.45
C ASP A 97 -10.31 -7.18 0.08
N ASP A 98 -9.70 -7.53 -1.05
CA ASP A 98 -10.30 -7.29 -2.38
C ASP A 98 -11.34 -8.39 -2.67
N PRO A 99 -12.60 -8.07 -3.00
CA PRO A 99 -13.61 -9.08 -3.32
C PRO A 99 -13.22 -9.96 -4.51
N ASN A 100 -12.43 -9.45 -5.46
CA ASN A 100 -11.96 -10.16 -6.63
C ASN A 100 -10.55 -10.74 -6.44
N ALA A 101 -10.05 -10.85 -5.21
CA ALA A 101 -8.69 -11.31 -4.91
C ALA A 101 -8.38 -12.68 -5.52
N ILE A 102 -9.29 -13.65 -5.38
CA ILE A 102 -9.10 -15.02 -5.87
C ILE A 102 -9.01 -15.02 -7.40
N THR A 103 -9.92 -14.32 -8.08
CA THR A 103 -9.92 -14.19 -9.54
C THR A 103 -8.60 -13.59 -10.04
N LYS A 104 -8.18 -12.45 -9.48
CA LYS A 104 -6.91 -11.80 -9.83
C LYS A 104 -5.69 -12.70 -9.57
N LEU A 105 -5.72 -13.52 -8.50
CA LEU A 105 -4.65 -14.48 -8.22
C LEU A 105 -4.64 -15.64 -9.21
N LYS A 106 -5.81 -16.13 -9.63
CA LYS A 106 -5.95 -17.17 -10.68
C LYS A 106 -5.43 -16.66 -12.03
N ASP A 107 -5.76 -15.43 -12.41
CA ASP A 107 -5.22 -14.81 -13.63
C ASP A 107 -3.70 -14.65 -13.56
N LYS A 108 -3.19 -14.18 -12.42
CA LYS A 108 -1.74 -14.09 -12.18
C LYS A 108 -1.07 -15.45 -12.28
N LEU A 109 -1.70 -16.50 -11.74
CA LEU A 109 -1.18 -17.85 -11.82
C LEU A 109 -1.11 -18.35 -13.26
N ASN A 110 -2.17 -18.14 -14.04
CA ASN A 110 -2.23 -18.49 -15.46
C ASN A 110 -1.09 -17.80 -16.24
N ASN A 111 -0.86 -16.51 -16.01
CA ASN A 111 0.24 -15.77 -16.64
C ASN A 111 1.62 -16.35 -16.28
N LEU A 112 1.83 -16.76 -15.03
CA LEU A 112 3.09 -17.39 -14.61
C LEU A 112 3.27 -18.78 -15.21
N GLU A 113 2.20 -19.55 -15.40
CA GLU A 113 2.21 -20.86 -16.06
C GLU A 113 2.53 -20.72 -17.55
N LYS A 114 1.89 -19.76 -18.24
CA LYS A 114 2.25 -19.38 -19.61
C LYS A 114 3.71 -18.98 -19.73
N LEU A 115 4.19 -18.10 -18.86
CA LEU A 115 5.60 -17.69 -18.83
C LEU A 115 6.55 -18.87 -18.58
N GLN A 116 6.20 -19.78 -17.67
CA GLN A 116 7.01 -20.98 -17.40
C GLN A 116 7.12 -21.87 -18.64
N SER A 117 5.98 -22.12 -19.31
CA SER A 117 5.95 -22.94 -20.52
C SER A 117 6.76 -22.29 -21.64
N PHE A 118 6.64 -20.97 -21.82
CA PHE A 118 7.40 -20.20 -22.77
C PHE A 118 8.90 -20.27 -22.51
N MET A 119 9.36 -20.06 -21.27
CA MET A 119 10.78 -20.14 -20.92
C MET A 119 11.36 -21.53 -21.19
N LYS A 120 10.63 -22.60 -20.85
CA LYS A 120 11.07 -23.98 -21.12
C LYS A 120 11.14 -24.28 -22.61
N ALA A 121 10.10 -23.90 -23.37
CA ALA A 121 10.05 -24.09 -24.81
C ALA A 121 11.14 -23.29 -25.53
N SER A 122 11.38 -22.05 -25.08
CA SER A 122 12.46 -21.19 -25.54
C SER A 122 13.82 -21.84 -25.35
N ASN A 123 14.13 -22.32 -24.14
CA ASN A 123 15.40 -22.99 -23.86
C ASN A 123 15.58 -24.26 -24.69
N LYS A 124 14.49 -24.99 -24.96
CA LYS A 124 14.51 -26.14 -25.89
C LYS A 124 14.91 -25.68 -27.30
N CYS A 125 14.32 -24.62 -27.82
CA CYS A 125 14.61 -24.09 -29.16
C CYS A 125 16.03 -23.56 -29.29
N ILE A 126 16.54 -22.86 -28.26
CA ILE A 126 17.93 -22.36 -28.19
C ILE A 126 18.91 -23.54 -28.23
N ARG A 127 18.65 -24.59 -27.44
CA ARG A 127 19.49 -25.80 -27.43
C ARG A 127 19.52 -26.52 -28.77
N THR A 128 18.40 -26.56 -29.49
CA THR A 128 18.31 -27.19 -30.83
C THR A 128 18.63 -26.22 -31.98
N LYS A 129 18.98 -24.96 -31.69
CA LYS A 129 19.25 -23.89 -32.67
C LYS A 129 18.14 -23.71 -33.72
N ASN A 130 16.89 -23.97 -33.34
CA ASN A 130 15.75 -23.89 -34.27
C ASN A 130 14.99 -22.57 -34.05
N LYS A 131 15.33 -21.57 -34.88
CA LYS A 131 14.70 -20.23 -34.84
C LYS A 131 13.24 -20.26 -35.28
N GLU A 132 12.92 -21.03 -36.32
CA GLU A 132 11.54 -21.12 -36.84
C GLU A 132 10.57 -21.67 -35.80
N ALA A 133 10.99 -22.68 -35.04
CA ALA A 133 10.19 -23.23 -33.94
C ALA A 133 10.01 -22.23 -32.80
N PHE A 134 11.01 -21.38 -32.53
CA PHE A 134 10.92 -20.34 -31.50
C PHE A 134 9.93 -19.24 -31.88
N LEU A 135 9.92 -18.80 -33.14
CA LEU A 135 9.00 -17.76 -33.63
C LEU A 135 7.54 -18.21 -33.63
N LYS A 136 7.28 -19.52 -33.62
CA LYS A 136 5.92 -20.08 -33.47
C LYS A 136 5.40 -20.07 -32.02
N LEU A 137 6.23 -19.74 -31.03
CA LEU A 137 5.79 -19.63 -29.63
C LEU A 137 4.96 -18.36 -29.42
N GLU A 138 3.98 -18.39 -28.50
CA GLU A 138 3.05 -17.28 -28.21
C GLU A 138 3.75 -15.93 -27.95
N TYR A 139 4.95 -15.94 -27.36
CA TYR A 139 5.77 -14.75 -27.06
C TYR A 139 7.12 -14.74 -27.80
N GLY A 140 7.26 -15.56 -28.85
CA GLY A 140 8.46 -15.63 -29.67
C GLY A 140 8.57 -14.40 -30.57
N THR A 141 9.67 -13.66 -30.47
CA THR A 141 9.98 -12.53 -31.36
C THR A 141 11.43 -12.63 -31.82
N ASP A 142 11.77 -12.02 -32.95
CA ASP A 142 13.16 -11.97 -33.41
C ASP A 142 14.09 -11.29 -32.39
N GLU A 143 13.59 -10.26 -31.71
CA GLU A 143 14.34 -9.56 -30.66
C GLU A 143 14.63 -10.46 -29.45
N THR A 144 13.62 -11.21 -29.00
CA THR A 144 13.81 -12.13 -27.85
C THR A 144 14.74 -13.28 -28.23
N TRP A 145 14.66 -13.79 -29.47
CA TRP A 145 15.60 -14.78 -29.97
C TRP A 145 17.04 -14.29 -29.95
N LEU A 146 17.29 -13.07 -30.44
CA LEU A 146 18.63 -12.48 -30.47
C LEU A 146 19.19 -12.31 -29.04
N LYS A 147 18.39 -11.75 -28.13
CA LYS A 147 18.77 -11.57 -26.72
C LYS A 147 19.12 -12.89 -26.05
N LEU A 148 18.33 -13.94 -26.25
CA LEU A 148 18.56 -15.25 -25.66
C LEU A 148 19.73 -16.02 -26.29
N ASN A 149 20.08 -15.73 -27.54
CA ASN A 149 21.29 -16.27 -28.19
C ASN A 149 22.55 -15.45 -27.94
N THR A 150 22.42 -14.29 -27.30
CA THR A 150 23.57 -13.51 -26.86
C THR A 150 24.02 -14.09 -25.51
N PRO A 151 25.30 -14.48 -25.36
CA PRO A 151 25.79 -15.00 -24.08
C PRO A 151 25.68 -13.95 -22.98
N ASP A 152 25.19 -14.36 -21.81
CA ASP A 152 25.24 -13.54 -20.60
C ASP A 152 26.70 -13.40 -20.09
N CYS A 153 26.95 -12.60 -19.05
CA CYS A 153 28.27 -12.40 -18.44
C CYS A 153 28.95 -13.70 -17.95
N LEU A 154 28.20 -14.79 -17.84
CA LEU A 154 28.67 -16.14 -17.50
C LEU A 154 28.69 -17.09 -18.72
N ASN A 155 28.64 -16.57 -19.94
CA ASN A 155 28.58 -17.31 -21.21
C ASN A 155 27.41 -18.30 -21.31
N ARG A 156 26.28 -17.98 -20.67
CA ARG A 156 25.06 -18.81 -20.71
C ARG A 156 24.11 -18.31 -21.79
N LEU A 157 23.39 -19.24 -22.43
CA LEU A 157 22.39 -18.97 -23.46
C LEU A 157 20.99 -19.35 -22.97
N GLY A 158 19.98 -18.67 -23.49
CA GLY A 158 18.59 -18.87 -23.11
C GLY A 158 18.23 -18.24 -21.77
N PHE A 159 17.04 -18.58 -21.28
CA PHE A 159 16.59 -18.17 -19.96
C PHE A 159 17.43 -18.85 -18.88
N PRO A 160 17.94 -18.09 -17.90
CA PRO A 160 18.77 -18.65 -16.86
C PRO A 160 17.96 -19.53 -15.91
N GLN A 161 18.60 -20.56 -15.36
CA GLN A 161 17.95 -21.54 -14.47
C GLN A 161 17.28 -20.89 -13.25
N TYR A 162 17.90 -19.86 -12.67
CA TYR A 162 17.31 -19.18 -11.51
C TYR A 162 15.97 -18.51 -11.84
N ALA A 163 15.76 -18.04 -13.07
CA ALA A 163 14.49 -17.42 -13.47
C ALA A 163 13.36 -18.45 -13.50
N LEU A 164 13.62 -19.65 -14.03
CA LEU A 164 12.70 -20.78 -14.02
C LEU A 164 12.36 -21.24 -12.60
N THR A 165 13.37 -21.34 -11.72
CA THR A 165 13.20 -21.72 -10.31
C THR A 165 12.39 -20.67 -9.55
N ASN A 166 12.70 -19.39 -9.72
CA ASN A 166 11.98 -18.29 -9.07
C ASN A 166 10.52 -18.25 -9.52
N ASN A 167 10.26 -18.44 -10.82
CA ASN A 167 8.90 -18.48 -11.35
C ASN A 167 8.12 -19.70 -10.81
N ALA A 168 8.73 -20.88 -10.72
CA ALA A 168 8.12 -22.05 -10.10
C ALA A 168 7.79 -21.82 -8.61
N ALA A 169 8.70 -21.19 -7.86
CA ALA A 169 8.45 -20.82 -6.47
C ALA A 169 7.29 -19.81 -6.35
N ASN A 170 7.20 -18.83 -7.27
CA ASN A 170 6.08 -17.88 -7.33
C ASN A 170 4.74 -18.58 -7.57
N MET A 171 4.68 -19.49 -8.54
CA MET A 171 3.47 -20.29 -8.82
C MET A 171 3.02 -21.06 -7.59
N ARG A 172 3.93 -21.77 -6.90
CA ARG A 172 3.62 -22.50 -5.67
C ARG A 172 3.04 -21.59 -4.59
N ARG A 173 3.69 -20.46 -4.32
CA ARG A 173 3.21 -19.47 -3.34
C ARG A 173 1.81 -18.94 -3.66
N ILE A 174 1.53 -18.69 -4.93
CA ILE A 174 0.21 -18.20 -5.36
C ILE A 174 -0.84 -19.30 -5.23
N LYS A 175 -0.53 -20.55 -5.60
CA LYS A 175 -1.42 -21.70 -5.39
C LYS A 175 -1.78 -21.88 -3.91
N GLU A 176 -0.77 -21.85 -3.03
CA GLU A 176 -0.98 -21.92 -1.57
C GLU A 176 -1.86 -20.77 -1.08
N ARG A 177 -1.62 -19.54 -1.58
CA ARG A 177 -2.43 -18.37 -1.22
C ARG A 177 -3.87 -18.46 -1.69
N ILE A 178 -4.13 -18.97 -2.90
CA ILE A 178 -5.49 -19.19 -3.42
C ILE A 178 -6.22 -20.18 -2.50
N LEU A 179 -5.61 -21.33 -2.20
CA LEU A 179 -6.19 -22.34 -1.33
C LEU A 179 -6.53 -21.79 0.07
N GLN A 180 -5.65 -20.95 0.63
CA GLN A 180 -5.91 -20.29 1.92
C GLN A 180 -7.14 -19.37 1.85
N LEU A 181 -7.28 -18.58 0.79
CA LEU A 181 -8.43 -17.68 0.63
C LEU A 181 -9.73 -18.44 0.37
N GLU A 182 -9.70 -19.48 -0.47
CA GLU A 182 -10.85 -20.35 -0.73
C GLU A 182 -11.32 -21.05 0.56
N LYS A 183 -10.38 -21.55 1.38
CA LYS A 183 -10.69 -22.14 2.70
C LYS A 183 -11.31 -21.13 3.67
N LEU A 184 -10.93 -19.86 3.58
CA LEU A 184 -11.52 -18.81 4.41
C LEU A 184 -12.93 -18.45 3.92
N GLU A 185 -13.16 -18.39 2.61
CA GLU A 185 -14.49 -18.14 2.04
C GLU A 185 -15.48 -19.29 2.30
N SER A 186 -15.00 -20.54 2.34
CA SER A 186 -15.85 -21.69 2.64
C SER A 186 -16.23 -21.81 4.12
N GLN A 187 -15.61 -21.03 5.02
CA GLN A 187 -15.99 -21.05 6.42
C GLN A 187 -17.31 -20.31 6.62
N SER A 188 -18.18 -20.84 7.47
CA SER A 188 -19.37 -20.13 7.91
C SER A 188 -19.02 -19.08 8.96
N THR A 189 -19.77 -17.99 8.97
CA THR A 189 -19.73 -17.02 10.06
C THR A 189 -20.12 -17.72 11.36
N LYS A 190 -19.26 -17.60 12.38
CA LYS A 190 -19.51 -18.16 13.71
C LYS A 190 -19.78 -17.03 14.68
N GLU A 191 -20.86 -17.17 15.43
CA GLU A 191 -21.24 -16.21 16.48
C GLU A 191 -21.30 -16.95 17.81
N ILE A 192 -20.68 -16.35 18.84
CA ILE A 192 -20.71 -16.85 20.20
C ILE A 192 -20.93 -15.68 21.14
N THR A 193 -21.79 -15.89 22.13
CA THR A 193 -22.01 -14.97 23.24
C THR A 193 -21.20 -15.43 24.45
N VAL A 194 -20.44 -14.52 25.06
CA VAL A 194 -19.64 -14.75 26.25
C VAL A 194 -20.04 -13.71 27.30
N GLY A 195 -20.90 -14.10 28.24
CA GLY A 195 -21.54 -13.16 29.17
C GLY A 195 -22.43 -12.18 28.41
N GLU A 196 -22.15 -10.88 28.51
CA GLU A 196 -22.85 -9.82 27.78
C GLU A 196 -22.17 -9.44 26.45
N TYR A 197 -21.03 -10.06 26.13
CA TYR A 197 -20.23 -9.72 24.96
C TYR A 197 -20.51 -10.67 23.81
N ARG A 198 -20.71 -10.13 22.61
CA ARG A 198 -20.91 -10.92 21.39
C ARG A 198 -19.65 -10.93 20.54
N ILE A 199 -19.16 -12.12 20.20
CA ILE A 199 -18.03 -12.32 19.28
C ILE A 199 -18.56 -12.88 17.97
N VAL A 200 -18.21 -12.23 16.85
CA VAL A 200 -18.57 -12.67 15.50
C VAL A 200 -17.31 -12.89 14.68
N ALA A 201 -17.08 -14.12 14.23
CA ALA A 201 -16.11 -14.45 13.20
C ALA A 201 -16.73 -14.17 11.83
N ASN A 202 -16.70 -12.91 11.41
CA ASN A 202 -17.34 -12.44 10.19
C ASN A 202 -16.48 -12.74 8.96
N VAL A 203 -16.92 -13.70 8.15
CA VAL A 203 -16.20 -14.14 6.94
C VAL A 203 -16.32 -13.12 5.81
N GLU A 204 -17.49 -12.49 5.66
CA GLU A 204 -17.71 -11.44 4.65
C GLU A 204 -16.80 -10.23 4.89
N ALA A 205 -16.74 -9.76 6.14
CA ALA A 205 -15.85 -8.66 6.51
C ALA A 205 -14.37 -9.09 6.58
N ASN A 206 -14.09 -10.40 6.61
CA ASN A 206 -12.79 -11.00 6.91
C ASN A 206 -12.23 -10.49 8.26
N ARG A 207 -13.08 -10.46 9.31
CA ARG A 207 -12.75 -9.91 10.64
C ARG A 207 -13.31 -10.78 11.77
N VAL A 208 -12.60 -10.81 12.89
CA VAL A 208 -13.20 -11.15 14.20
C VAL A 208 -13.66 -9.83 14.82
N GLN A 209 -14.96 -9.73 15.11
CA GLN A 209 -15.60 -8.56 15.67
C GLN A 209 -16.09 -8.86 17.08
N ILE A 210 -15.85 -7.94 18.01
CA ILE A 210 -16.35 -8.01 19.38
C ILE A 210 -17.28 -6.82 19.59
N PHE A 211 -18.52 -7.13 19.92
CA PHE A 211 -19.57 -6.18 20.25
C PHE A 211 -19.67 -6.06 21.77
N PHE A 212 -19.69 -4.81 22.23
CA PHE A 212 -19.88 -4.47 23.63
C PHE A 212 -21.17 -3.65 23.77
N PRO A 213 -22.00 -3.92 24.79
CA PRO A 213 -23.18 -3.11 25.06
C PRO A 213 -22.80 -1.69 25.48
N GLU A 214 -21.77 -1.57 26.32
CA GLU A 214 -21.22 -0.30 26.78
C GLU A 214 -19.71 -0.23 26.55
N LYS A 215 -19.12 0.95 26.82
CA LYS A 215 -17.68 1.15 26.67
C LYS A 215 -16.93 0.25 27.68
N PRO A 216 -16.08 -0.70 27.21
CA PRO A 216 -15.37 -1.58 28.13
C PRO A 216 -14.37 -0.82 28.99
N GLU A 217 -14.05 -1.40 30.13
CA GLU A 217 -13.09 -0.87 31.10
C GLU A 217 -11.71 -0.63 30.47
N GLN A 218 -10.92 0.30 31.04
CA GLN A 218 -9.65 0.69 30.43
C GLN A 218 -8.64 -0.46 30.39
N SER A 219 -8.63 -1.32 31.41
CA SER A 219 -7.78 -2.52 31.48
C SER A 219 -8.02 -3.44 30.27
N MET A 220 -9.27 -3.77 29.98
CA MET A 220 -9.69 -4.61 28.86
C MET A 220 -9.37 -3.96 27.52
N ARG A 221 -9.62 -2.64 27.37
CA ARG A 221 -9.25 -1.92 26.15
C ARG A 221 -7.75 -1.98 25.87
N ASN A 222 -6.92 -1.96 26.90
CA ASN A 222 -5.48 -2.11 26.75
C ASN A 222 -5.12 -3.53 26.31
N GLN A 223 -5.72 -4.56 26.90
CA GLN A 223 -5.52 -5.96 26.49
C GLN A 223 -5.94 -6.22 25.03
N LEU A 224 -7.10 -5.70 24.62
CA LEU A 224 -7.55 -5.76 23.23
C LEU A 224 -6.54 -5.11 22.28
N LYS A 225 -6.05 -3.92 22.62
CA LYS A 225 -5.04 -3.22 21.81
C LYS A 225 -3.72 -3.97 21.72
N GLN A 226 -3.24 -4.55 22.83
CA GLN A 226 -2.02 -5.37 22.88
C GLN A 226 -2.16 -6.61 21.98
N ASN A 227 -3.35 -7.20 21.94
CA ASN A 227 -3.66 -8.35 21.09
C ASN A 227 -4.06 -7.98 19.63
N GLY A 228 -3.84 -6.73 19.23
CA GLY A 228 -4.03 -6.26 17.86
C GLY A 228 -5.48 -5.97 17.46
N PHE A 229 -6.43 -5.98 18.40
CA PHE A 229 -7.77 -5.47 18.16
C PHE A 229 -7.75 -3.94 18.10
N ARG A 230 -8.55 -3.38 17.19
CA ARG A 230 -8.69 -1.94 16.99
C ARG A 230 -10.17 -1.57 16.98
N TRP A 231 -10.51 -0.50 17.70
CA TRP A 231 -11.85 0.07 17.69
C TRP A 231 -12.18 0.62 16.32
N THR A 232 -13.36 0.31 15.82
CA THR A 232 -13.89 0.79 14.54
C THR A 232 -15.20 1.53 14.79
N PRO A 233 -15.19 2.87 14.78
CA PRO A 233 -16.37 3.67 15.09
C PRO A 233 -17.56 3.42 14.16
N SER A 234 -17.31 3.13 12.87
CA SER A 234 -18.39 2.91 11.89
C SER A 234 -19.25 1.68 12.19
N GLU A 235 -18.67 0.66 12.82
CA GLU A 235 -19.35 -0.60 13.17
C GLU A 235 -19.65 -0.70 14.67
N GLY A 236 -19.13 0.22 15.49
CA GLY A 236 -19.22 0.13 16.94
C GLY A 236 -18.52 -1.12 17.53
N THR A 237 -17.47 -1.63 16.89
CA THR A 237 -16.81 -2.89 17.29
C THR A 237 -15.31 -2.79 17.49
N TRP A 238 -14.78 -3.65 18.36
CA TRP A 238 -13.36 -3.98 18.39
C TRP A 238 -13.10 -5.10 17.39
N GLN A 239 -12.17 -4.90 16.46
CA GLN A 239 -11.93 -5.89 15.42
C GLN A 239 -10.46 -6.09 15.04
N ARG A 240 -10.18 -7.29 14.52
CA ARG A 240 -8.90 -7.71 13.93
C ARG A 240 -9.17 -8.62 12.72
N HIS A 241 -8.18 -8.81 11.84
CA HIS A 241 -8.26 -9.79 10.75
C HIS A 241 -8.69 -11.18 11.22
N LEU A 242 -9.55 -11.82 10.43
CA LEU A 242 -10.06 -13.15 10.72
C LEU A 242 -8.90 -14.16 10.79
N SER A 243 -8.79 -14.82 11.93
CA SER A 243 -7.92 -15.96 12.11
C SER A 243 -8.44 -16.79 13.29
N SER A 244 -8.20 -18.10 13.26
CA SER A 244 -8.53 -18.99 14.37
C SER A 244 -7.87 -18.54 15.68
N HIS A 245 -6.66 -18.01 15.60
CA HIS A 245 -5.96 -17.45 16.75
C HIS A 245 -6.63 -16.17 17.28
N ALA A 246 -7.04 -15.24 16.40
CA ALA A 246 -7.74 -14.04 16.83
C ALA A 246 -9.08 -14.37 17.51
N PHE A 247 -9.81 -15.37 17.00
CA PHE A 247 -11.06 -15.82 17.61
C PHE A 247 -10.83 -16.40 19.02
N ARG A 248 -9.84 -17.27 19.18
CA ARG A 248 -9.46 -17.82 20.49
C ARG A 248 -9.05 -16.73 21.48
N ILE A 249 -8.21 -15.77 21.06
CA ILE A 249 -7.80 -14.66 21.93
C ILE A 249 -9.00 -13.82 22.36
N ALA A 250 -9.93 -13.53 21.44
CA ALA A 250 -11.13 -12.78 21.79
C ALA A 250 -11.90 -13.48 22.91
N GLN A 251 -12.08 -14.80 22.82
CA GLN A 251 -12.73 -15.59 23.87
C GLN A 251 -11.96 -15.52 25.20
N GLU A 252 -10.64 -15.68 25.17
CA GLU A 252 -9.80 -15.65 26.38
C GLU A 252 -9.85 -14.32 27.12
N ILE A 253 -9.76 -13.20 26.40
CA ILE A 253 -9.83 -11.85 26.99
C ILE A 253 -11.19 -11.66 27.69
N LEU A 254 -12.27 -12.08 27.03
CA LEU A 254 -13.62 -11.89 27.55
C LEU A 254 -13.91 -12.84 28.74
N GLN A 255 -13.46 -14.10 28.66
CA GLN A 255 -13.58 -15.04 29.79
C GLN A 255 -12.76 -14.60 31.00
N ALA A 256 -11.56 -14.05 30.80
CA ALA A 256 -10.74 -13.52 31.88
C ALA A 256 -11.44 -12.38 32.61
N SER A 257 -12.14 -11.51 31.87
CA SER A 257 -12.89 -10.40 32.47
C SER A 257 -14.07 -10.83 33.32
N ILE A 258 -14.76 -11.91 32.94
CA ILE A 258 -15.89 -12.46 33.71
C ILE A 258 -15.40 -13.08 35.02
N LYS A 259 -14.21 -13.69 35.06
CA LYS A 259 -13.67 -14.32 36.28
C LYS A 259 -13.16 -13.33 37.32
N ILE A 260 -12.91 -12.08 36.93
CA ILE A 260 -12.37 -11.03 37.80
C ILE A 260 -13.52 -10.16 38.38
N SER A 261 -14.71 -10.24 37.79
CA SER A 261 -15.93 -9.58 38.25
C SER A 261 -16.75 -10.47 39.17
#